data_AF-A0A3B8M4R6-F1
#
_entry.id   AF-A0A3B8M4R6-F1
#
_cell.length_a   1.000
_cell.length_b   1.000
_cell.length_c   1.000
_cell.angle_alpha   90.00
_cell.angle_beta   90.00
_cell.angle_gamma   90.00
#
_symmetry.space_group_name_H-M   'P 1'
#
loop_
_entity.id
_entity.type
_entity.pdbx_description
1 polymer ?
#
loop_
_entity_poly.entity_id
_entity_poly.type
_entity_poly.pdbx_seq_one_letter_code
_entity_poly.pdbx_strand_id
1 'polypeptide(L)'
;MWADGRYDEILEYVAQDARATLAIGQACEERGEICWITRKGYPTCKPLPDGWLTVTQAQALPEPDTSWMDDPMKRDRFTDWL
;
A
#
# COMPACT_ATOMS: atom_id res chain seq x y z
N MET A 1 10.73 -20.24 -5.23
CA MET A 1 11.74 -19.61 -4.35
C MET A 1 11.53 -19.97 -2.89
N TRP A 2 10.38 -19.70 -2.27
CA TRP A 2 10.15 -20.08 -0.86
C TRP A 2 10.13 -21.60 -0.67
N ALA A 3 9.39 -22.31 -1.52
CA ALA A 3 9.37 -23.78 -1.57
C ALA A 3 10.74 -24.40 -1.92
N ASP A 4 11.66 -23.60 -2.47
CA ASP A 4 13.02 -24.05 -2.84
C ASP A 4 14.05 -23.79 -1.73
N GLY A 5 13.60 -23.39 -0.53
CA GLY A 5 14.46 -23.16 0.64
C GLY A 5 15.27 -21.85 0.62
N ARG A 6 15.01 -20.95 -0.34
CA ARG A 6 15.74 -19.68 -0.51
C ARG A 6 15.21 -18.57 0.40
N TYR A 7 15.08 -18.86 1.69
CA TYR A 7 14.41 -17.97 2.65
C TYR A 7 15.14 -16.64 2.82
N ASP A 8 16.46 -16.67 3.03
CA ASP A 8 17.25 -15.45 3.27
C ASP A 8 17.14 -14.45 2.11
N GLU A 9 17.21 -14.95 0.86
CA GLU A 9 17.07 -14.10 -0.32
C GLU A 9 15.68 -13.45 -0.41
N ILE A 10 14.63 -14.19 -0.06
CA ILE A 10 13.26 -13.67 -0.06
C ILE A 10 13.09 -12.66 1.06
N LEU A 11 13.60 -12.96 2.25
CA LEU A 11 13.52 -12.06 3.39
C LEU A 11 14.30 -10.77 3.12
N GLU A 12 15.47 -10.83 2.50
CA GLU A 12 16.24 -9.65 2.12
C GLU A 12 15.46 -8.79 1.09
N TYR A 13 14.86 -9.43 0.09
CA TYR A 13 14.01 -8.76 -0.90
C TYR A 13 12.80 -8.06 -0.24
N VAL A 14 12.03 -8.78 0.57
CA VAL A 14 10.82 -8.25 1.23
C VAL A 14 11.18 -7.18 2.28
N ALA A 15 12.31 -7.33 2.96
CA ALA A 15 12.78 -6.34 3.92
C ALA A 15 13.06 -4.99 3.24
N GLN A 16 13.61 -5.01 2.02
CA GLN A 16 13.84 -3.78 1.27
C GLN A 16 12.54 -3.08 0.88
N ASP A 17 11.53 -3.84 0.43
CA ASP A 17 10.20 -3.30 0.13
C ASP A 17 9.57 -2.68 1.38
N ALA A 18 9.63 -3.35 2.53
CA ALA A 18 9.11 -2.84 3.80
C ALA A 18 9.82 -1.54 4.24
N ARG A 19 11.15 -1.47 4.13
CA ARG A 19 11.93 -0.27 4.45
C ARG A 19 11.60 0.90 3.51
N ALA A 20 11.47 0.64 2.22
CA ALA A 20 11.11 1.65 1.23
C ALA A 20 9.70 2.21 1.49
N THR A 21 8.73 1.33 1.74
CA THR A 21 7.37 1.73 2.10
C THR A 21 7.34 2.56 3.39
N LEU A 22 8.09 2.15 4.42
CA LEU A 22 8.19 2.92 5.68
C LEU A 22 8.76 4.32 5.43
N ALA A 23 9.85 4.44 4.67
CA ALA A 23 10.47 5.73 4.37
C ALA A 23 9.51 6.67 3.61
N ILE A 24 8.73 6.13 2.67
CA ILE A 24 7.67 6.90 1.97
C ILE A 24 6.58 7.31 2.97
N GLY A 25 6.13 6.38 3.82
CA GLY A 25 5.09 6.64 4.82
C GLY A 25 5.47 7.79 5.76
N GLN A 26 6.69 7.75 6.30
CA GLN A 26 7.23 8.81 7.17
C GLN A 26 7.34 10.15 6.44
N ALA A 27 7.85 10.15 5.20
CA ALA A 27 7.93 11.38 4.41
C ALA A 27 6.55 11.99 4.12
N CYS A 28 5.51 11.18 3.98
CA CYS A 28 4.14 11.67 3.82
C CYS A 28 3.56 12.21 5.13
N GLU A 29 3.85 11.56 6.27
CA GLU A 29 3.45 12.05 7.60
C GLU A 29 4.04 13.42 7.89
N GLU A 30 5.35 13.60 7.66
CA GLU A 30 6.03 14.87 7.85
C GLU A 30 5.45 16.00 6.97
N ARG A 31 4.99 15.65 5.77
CA ARG A 31 4.40 16.61 4.82
C ARG A 31 2.91 16.85 5.04
N GLY A 32 2.21 15.93 5.72
CA GLY A 32 0.75 15.92 5.81
C GLY A 32 0.05 15.61 4.48
N GLU A 33 0.73 15.01 3.50
CA GLU A 33 0.18 14.64 2.20
C GLU A 33 0.94 13.50 1.54
N ILE A 34 0.24 12.71 0.72
CA ILE A 34 0.84 11.73 -0.19
C ILE A 34 0.94 12.34 -1.59
N CYS A 35 2.12 12.32 -2.20
CA CYS A 35 2.36 12.81 -3.55
C CYS A 35 2.95 11.73 -4.45
N TRP A 36 2.55 11.73 -5.73
CA TRP A 36 3.09 10.84 -6.75
C TRP A 36 3.15 11.51 -8.11
N ILE A 37 3.99 10.99 -9.00
CA ILE A 37 4.04 11.42 -10.41
C ILE A 37 3.07 10.54 -11.21
N THR A 38 2.10 11.17 -11.87
CA THR A 38 1.18 10.45 -12.77
C THR A 38 1.92 9.91 -13.99
N ARG A 39 1.32 8.97 -14.71
CA ARG A 39 1.88 8.46 -15.98
C ARG A 39 2.20 9.56 -17.01
N LYS A 40 1.50 10.69 -16.95
CA LYS A 40 1.72 11.84 -17.85
C LYS A 40 2.85 12.79 -17.38
N GLY A 41 3.50 12.50 -16.25
CA GLY A 41 4.62 13.28 -15.71
C GLY A 41 4.22 14.40 -14.74
N TYR A 42 2.93 14.55 -14.43
CA TYR A 42 2.48 15.60 -13.51
C TYR A 42 2.51 15.12 -12.05
N PRO A 43 3.03 15.93 -11.11
CA PRO A 43 2.86 15.66 -9.69
C PRO A 43 1.38 15.78 -9.31
N THR A 44 0.92 14.86 -8.47
CA THR A 44 -0.42 14.86 -7.88
C THR A 44 -0.27 14.54 -6.41
N CYS A 45 -0.94 15.31 -5.56
CA CYS A 45 -0.90 15.15 -4.12
C CYS A 45 -2.30 14.97 -3.54
N LYS A 46 -2.40 14.27 -2.42
CA LYS A 46 -3.62 14.12 -1.62
C LYS A 46 -3.30 14.42 -0.15
N PRO A 47 -4.07 15.31 0.49
CA PRO A 47 -3.85 15.64 1.89
C PRO A 47 -4.15 14.45 2.80
N LEU A 48 -3.42 14.37 3.91
CA LEU A 48 -3.63 13.46 5.03
C LEU A 48 -4.01 14.31 6.26
N PRO A 49 -5.23 14.89 6.29
CA PRO A 49 -5.61 15.89 7.29
C PRO A 49 -5.54 15.35 8.73
N ASP A 50 -5.86 14.07 8.91
CA ASP A 50 -5.82 13.37 10.20
C ASP A 50 -4.69 12.32 10.25
N GLY A 51 -3.70 12.43 9.35
CA GLY A 51 -2.65 11.43 9.17
C GLY A 51 -3.11 10.17 8.43
N TRP A 52 -2.38 9.07 8.61
CA TRP A 52 -2.74 7.77 8.03
C TRP A 52 -3.88 7.11 8.80
N LEU A 53 -4.78 6.46 8.06
CA LEU A 53 -5.80 5.62 8.66
C LEU A 53 -5.16 4.37 9.28
N THR A 54 -5.62 3.99 10.47
CA THR A 54 -5.37 2.65 11.02
C THR A 54 -5.99 1.59 10.12
N VAL A 55 -5.54 0.33 10.27
CA VAL A 55 -6.13 -0.81 9.53
C VAL A 55 -7.64 -0.89 9.73
N THR A 56 -8.14 -0.69 10.95
CA THR A 56 -9.58 -0.71 11.25
C THR A 56 -10.34 0.42 10.55
N GLN A 57 -9.79 1.64 10.56
CA GLN A 57 -10.42 2.76 9.85
C GLN A 57 -10.40 2.56 8.33
N ALA A 58 -9.32 2.05 7.77
CA ALA A 58 -9.21 1.75 6.35
C ALA A 58 -10.18 0.65 5.91
N GLN A 59 -10.38 -0.38 6.73
CA GLN A 59 -11.36 -1.44 6.45
C GLN A 59 -12.81 -0.95 6.44
N ALA A 60 -13.13 0.08 7.21
CA ALA A 60 -14.46 0.68 7.24
C ALA A 60 -14.78 1.57 6.02
N LEU A 61 -13.79 1.86 5.15
CA LEU A 61 -14.02 2.61 3.92
C LEU A 61 -14.93 1.82 2.95
N PRO A 62 -15.68 2.51 2.07
CA PRO A 62 -16.39 1.84 0.97
C PRO A 62 -15.46 0.96 0.15
N GLU A 63 -15.97 -0.13 -0.42
CA GLU A 63 -15.23 -0.87 -1.43
C GLU A 63 -14.91 0.04 -2.62
N PRO A 64 -13.73 -0.12 -3.25
CA PRO A 64 -13.39 0.66 -4.44
C PRO A 64 -14.37 0.35 -5.58
N ASP A 65 -14.54 1.30 -6.50
CA ASP A 65 -15.26 1.02 -7.73
C ASP A 65 -14.46 0.06 -8.61
N THR A 66 -14.94 -1.18 -8.66
CA THR A 66 -14.37 -2.27 -9.44
C THR A 66 -15.24 -2.66 -10.62
N SER A 67 -16.19 -1.81 -11.05
CA SER A 67 -17.14 -2.09 -12.14
C SER A 67 -16.48 -2.39 -13.50
N TRP A 68 -15.20 -2.04 -13.65
CA TRP A 68 -14.39 -2.26 -14.84
C TRP A 68 -13.62 -3.59 -14.84
N MET A 69 -13.72 -4.39 -13.77
CA MET A 69 -13.05 -5.70 -13.64
C MET A 69 -14.05 -6.86 -13.70
N ASP A 70 -13.67 -7.94 -14.38
CA ASP A 70 -14.48 -9.17 -14.47
C ASP A 70 -14.46 -10.00 -13.17
N ASP A 71 -13.32 -10.05 -12.46
CA ASP A 71 -13.15 -10.77 -11.19
C ASP A 71 -12.28 -9.95 -10.21
N PRO A 72 -12.85 -8.92 -9.56
CA PRO A 72 -12.09 -8.08 -8.64
C PRO A 72 -11.79 -8.79 -7.32
N MET A 73 -10.54 -8.70 -6.88
CA MET A 73 -10.14 -9.15 -5.54
C MET A 73 -10.76 -8.23 -4.47
N LYS A 74 -11.62 -8.80 -3.63
CA LYS A 74 -12.20 -8.12 -2.48
C LYS A 74 -11.16 -7.85 -1.40
N ARG A 75 -11.37 -6.77 -0.63
CA ARG A 75 -10.49 -6.37 0.47
C ARG A 75 -10.35 -7.47 1.53
N ASP A 76 -11.46 -8.08 1.92
CA ASP A 76 -11.50 -9.16 2.93
C ASP A 76 -10.61 -10.34 2.54
N ARG A 77 -10.67 -10.78 1.28
CA ARG A 77 -9.86 -11.87 0.73
C ARG A 77 -8.37 -11.57 0.77
N PHE A 78 -7.98 -10.31 0.61
CA PHE A 78 -6.58 -9.91 0.71
C PHE A 78 -6.07 -9.94 2.16
N THR A 79 -6.93 -9.68 3.14
CA THR A 79 -6.56 -9.64 4.57
C THR A 79 -6.86 -10.94 5.32
N ASP A 80 -7.46 -11.94 4.67
CA ASP A 80 -7.93 -13.19 5.30
C ASP A 80 -6.83 -14.08 5.90
N TRP A 81 -5.55 -13.80 5.59
CA TRP A 81 -4.40 -14.53 6.12
C TRP A 81 -3.80 -13.91 7.39
N LEU A 82 -4.25 -12.71 7.78
CA LEU A 82 -3.83 -12.01 9.01
C LEU A 82 -4.59 -12.54 10.22
#